data_AF-A0AAW7XKY8-F1
#
_entry.id   AF-A0AAW7XKY8-F1
#
_cell.length_a   1.000
_cell.length_b   1.000
_cell.length_c   1.000
_cell.angle_alpha   90.00
_cell.angle_beta   90.00
_cell.angle_gamma   90.00
#
_symmetry.space_group_name_H-M   'P 1'
#
loop_
_entity.id
_entity.type
_entity.pdbx_description
1 polymer ?
#
loop_
_entity_poly.entity_id
_entity_poly.type
_entity_poly.pdbx_seq_one_letter_code
_entity_poly.pdbx_strand_id
1 'polypeptide(L)'
;MFYPLRKAEIYRRCKICILPLLTTFALTAPVNAAPITTTTFMGIDFSIEPGSAGIFESVTLPDIVSGGLFGLFMWNGSEFVFKTEHYAGTPYTFDDPGVTTFRVLGLEDSTGVDDTDLSSFDVNFTYTIGDDTNNSYTMSPVYSDAYDVPAPGTLALLAAGLLLVSGASYRTKTA
;
A
#
# COMPACT_ATOMS: atom_id res chain seq x y z
N MET A 1 -30.14 9.90 -85.56
CA MET A 1 -31.16 10.16 -84.52
C MET A 1 -30.43 10.68 -83.29
N PHE A 2 -30.75 11.92 -82.87
CA PHE A 2 -30.60 12.58 -81.54
C PHE A 2 -29.39 12.24 -80.64
N TYR A 3 -28.67 13.13 -79.94
CA TYR A 3 -28.42 14.59 -79.81
C TYR A 3 -27.24 14.66 -78.80
N PRO A 4 -26.31 15.64 -78.84
CA PRO A 4 -25.19 15.71 -77.90
C PRO A 4 -25.61 16.30 -76.54
N LEU A 5 -25.25 15.66 -75.42
CA LEU A 5 -25.43 16.26 -74.09
C LEU A 5 -24.28 17.21 -73.75
N ARG A 6 -24.71 18.42 -73.35
CA ARG A 6 -23.92 19.62 -73.11
C ARG A 6 -23.20 19.56 -71.76
N LYS A 7 -21.99 20.13 -71.75
CA LYS A 7 -21.19 20.86 -70.72
C LYS A 7 -21.71 21.19 -69.30
N ALA A 8 -22.81 20.65 -68.77
CA ALA A 8 -23.46 21.16 -67.55
C ALA A 8 -23.49 20.23 -66.31
N GLU A 9 -22.86 19.05 -66.33
CA GLU A 9 -22.98 18.08 -65.21
C GLU A 9 -21.66 17.69 -64.52
N ILE A 10 -20.64 18.55 -64.54
CA ILE A 10 -19.36 18.30 -63.84
C ILE A 10 -19.23 19.10 -62.52
N TYR A 11 -20.12 20.07 -62.25
CA TYR A 11 -19.93 21.06 -61.17
C TYR A 11 -20.98 21.06 -60.05
N ARG A 12 -21.58 19.92 -59.68
CA ARG A 12 -22.61 19.90 -58.60
C ARG A 12 -22.45 18.87 -57.49
N ARG A 13 -21.24 18.36 -57.27
CA ARG A 13 -20.93 17.48 -56.12
C ARG A 13 -19.69 17.93 -55.31
N CYS A 14 -19.24 19.17 -55.46
CA CYS A 14 -18.30 19.78 -54.51
C CYS A 14 -19.08 20.54 -53.44
N LYS A 15 -19.79 19.78 -52.58
CA LYS A 15 -20.14 20.27 -51.25
C LYS A 15 -19.22 19.52 -50.32
N ILE A 16 -18.16 20.21 -49.94
CA ILE A 16 -17.20 19.84 -48.93
C ILE A 16 -18.03 19.54 -47.66
N CYS A 17 -18.41 18.28 -47.48
CA CYS A 17 -18.88 17.78 -46.21
C CYS A 17 -17.63 17.61 -45.35
N ILE A 18 -17.08 18.74 -44.90
CA ILE A 18 -16.32 18.77 -43.66
C ILE A 18 -17.37 18.49 -42.58
N LEU A 19 -17.69 17.21 -42.38
CA LEU A 19 -18.28 16.79 -41.12
C LEU A 19 -17.22 17.16 -40.07
N PRO A 20 -17.50 18.05 -39.12
CA PRO A 20 -16.67 18.09 -37.93
C PRO A 20 -16.95 16.75 -37.27
N LEU A 21 -16.04 15.80 -37.40
CA LEU A 21 -16.04 14.59 -36.59
C LEU A 21 -15.73 15.08 -35.17
N LEU A 22 -16.77 15.58 -34.48
CA LEU A 22 -16.74 16.01 -33.10
C LEU A 22 -16.42 14.75 -32.31
N THR A 23 -15.13 14.48 -32.14
CA THR A 23 -14.64 13.38 -31.34
C THR A 23 -14.75 13.85 -29.90
N THR A 24 -15.96 13.75 -29.35
CA THR A 24 -16.19 13.94 -27.93
C THR A 24 -15.49 12.79 -27.22
N PHE A 25 -14.24 13.00 -26.82
CA PHE A 25 -13.60 12.15 -25.84
C PHE A 25 -14.18 12.50 -24.48
N ALA A 26 -15.13 11.71 -24.01
CA ALA A 26 -15.59 11.77 -22.63
C ALA A 26 -14.50 11.15 -21.73
N LEU A 27 -13.61 12.00 -21.21
CA LEU A 27 -12.79 11.64 -20.05
C LEU A 27 -13.70 11.65 -18.82
N THR A 28 -14.38 10.54 -18.57
CA THR A 28 -14.87 10.26 -17.21
C THR A 28 -13.64 9.90 -16.40
N ALA A 29 -13.03 10.91 -15.77
CA ALA A 29 -12.13 10.64 -14.66
C ALA A 29 -12.97 9.90 -13.60
N PRO A 30 -12.54 8.73 -13.08
CA PRO A 30 -13.20 8.15 -11.94
C PRO A 30 -13.08 9.15 -10.79
N VAL A 31 -14.18 9.82 -10.44
CA VAL A 31 -14.26 10.80 -9.35
C VAL A 31 -14.04 10.16 -7.96
N ASN A 32 -13.76 8.85 -7.94
CA ASN A 32 -13.61 8.01 -6.76
C ASN A 32 -12.52 6.96 -6.95
N ALA A 33 -11.40 7.27 -7.62
CA ALA A 33 -10.22 6.42 -7.47
C ALA A 33 -9.79 6.53 -6.00
N ALA A 34 -10.15 5.52 -5.21
CA ALA A 34 -9.64 5.38 -3.85
C ALA A 34 -8.10 5.44 -3.93
N PRO A 35 -7.44 6.11 -2.99
CA PRO A 35 -5.98 6.07 -2.95
C PRO A 35 -5.54 4.61 -2.89
N ILE A 36 -4.52 4.27 -3.70
CA ILE A 36 -3.94 2.93 -3.69
C ILE A 36 -3.16 2.84 -2.38
N THR A 37 -3.76 2.27 -1.35
CA THR A 37 -3.10 2.00 -0.07
C THR A 37 -2.30 0.71 -0.20
N THR A 38 -1.00 0.81 -0.45
CA THR A 38 -0.10 -0.35 -0.34
C THR A 38 0.37 -0.45 1.10
N THR A 39 -0.24 -1.35 1.87
CA THR A 39 0.26 -1.79 3.17
C THR A 39 1.15 -3.00 2.93
N THR A 40 2.40 -2.93 3.36
CA THR A 40 3.36 -4.03 3.27
C THR A 40 3.53 -4.66 4.64
N PHE A 41 3.58 -5.99 4.71
CA PHE A 41 3.86 -6.69 5.95
C PHE A 41 5.31 -6.44 6.37
N MET A 42 5.53 -6.07 7.64
CA MET A 42 6.84 -5.67 8.17
C MET A 42 7.31 -6.49 9.38
N GLY A 43 6.38 -7.15 10.07
CA GLY A 43 6.69 -7.75 11.36
C GLY A 43 5.50 -8.35 12.09
N ILE A 44 5.75 -8.85 13.30
CA ILE A 44 4.75 -9.47 14.17
C ILE A 44 4.91 -8.90 15.59
N ASP A 45 3.76 -8.57 16.19
CA ASP A 45 3.63 -8.23 17.60
C ASP A 45 3.28 -9.48 18.40
N PHE A 46 4.02 -9.69 19.49
CA PHE A 46 3.78 -10.76 20.45
C PHE A 46 3.33 -10.13 21.76
N SER A 47 2.17 -10.55 22.24
CA SER A 47 1.65 -10.12 23.54
C SER A 47 1.09 -11.28 24.33
N ILE A 48 1.30 -11.25 25.63
CA ILE A 48 0.68 -12.20 26.55
C ILE A 48 -0.81 -11.86 26.70
N GLU A 49 -1.66 -12.88 26.68
CA GLU A 49 -3.09 -12.66 26.81
C GLU A 49 -3.47 -12.08 28.18
N PRO A 50 -4.41 -11.11 28.22
CA PRO A 50 -4.88 -10.54 29.47
C PRO A 50 -5.49 -11.62 30.36
N GLY A 51 -4.94 -11.77 31.57
CA GLY A 51 -5.34 -12.82 32.52
C GLY A 51 -4.31 -13.95 32.66
N SER A 52 -3.28 -13.99 31.81
CA SER A 52 -2.12 -14.86 31.96
C SER A 52 -1.08 -14.19 32.87
N ALA A 53 -0.46 -14.95 33.77
CA ALA A 53 0.61 -14.45 34.66
C ALA A 53 2.02 -14.73 34.13
N GLY A 54 2.14 -15.16 32.86
CA GLY A 54 3.42 -15.40 32.20
C GLY A 54 4.15 -14.11 31.84
N ILE A 55 5.46 -14.25 31.63
CA ILE A 55 6.38 -13.23 31.09
C ILE A 55 7.32 -13.92 30.09
N PHE A 56 7.68 -13.22 29.01
CA PHE A 56 8.69 -13.70 28.07
C PHE A 56 10.08 -13.48 28.68
N GLU A 57 10.81 -14.58 28.90
CA GLU A 57 12.18 -14.57 29.44
C GLU A 57 13.20 -14.62 28.32
N SER A 58 12.97 -15.45 27.32
CA SER A 58 13.78 -15.45 26.12
C SER A 58 12.99 -15.81 24.86
N VAL A 59 13.49 -15.36 23.72
CA VAL A 59 12.93 -15.65 22.40
C VAL A 59 14.03 -16.17 21.48
N THR A 60 13.74 -17.24 20.74
CA THR A 60 14.58 -17.73 19.66
C THR A 60 13.82 -17.62 18.36
N LEU A 61 14.26 -16.70 17.49
CA LEU A 61 13.63 -16.43 16.20
C LEU A 61 14.10 -17.43 15.15
N PRO A 62 13.22 -17.88 14.24
CA PRO A 62 13.59 -18.84 13.21
C PRO A 62 14.43 -18.22 12.09
N ASP A 63 15.30 -19.03 11.49
CA ASP A 63 16.16 -18.62 10.38
C ASP A 63 15.40 -18.69 9.04
N ILE A 64 14.46 -17.77 8.86
CA ILE A 64 13.62 -17.67 7.66
C ILE A 64 13.96 -16.47 6.76
N VAL A 65 14.74 -15.50 7.28
CA VAL A 65 15.09 -14.27 6.57
C VAL A 65 16.50 -14.39 6.01
N SER A 66 16.71 -13.99 4.75
CA SER A 66 18.06 -13.97 4.17
C SER A 66 18.95 -12.96 4.91
N GLY A 67 19.86 -13.46 5.74
CA GLY A 67 20.72 -12.66 6.63
C GLY A 67 20.37 -12.78 8.12
N GLY A 68 19.22 -13.38 8.44
CA GLY A 68 18.84 -13.76 9.79
C GLY A 68 18.84 -12.61 10.81
N LEU A 69 18.66 -11.36 10.39
CA LEU A 69 18.70 -10.20 11.28
C LEU A 69 17.28 -9.68 11.51
N PHE A 70 16.88 -9.62 12.77
CA PHE A 70 15.59 -9.10 13.18
C PHE A 70 15.76 -7.90 14.10
N GLY A 71 14.88 -6.91 13.96
CA GLY A 71 14.78 -5.79 14.88
C GLY A 71 13.85 -6.15 16.05
N LEU A 72 14.37 -6.14 17.27
CA LEU A 72 13.60 -6.34 18.49
C LEU A 72 13.19 -5.00 19.10
N PHE A 73 11.89 -4.84 19.30
CA PHE A 73 11.29 -3.67 19.92
C PHE A 73 10.51 -4.09 21.17
N MET A 74 10.61 -3.33 22.24
CA MET A 74 9.98 -3.63 23.52
C MET A 74 8.91 -2.60 23.83
N TRP A 75 7.77 -3.06 24.36
CA TRP A 75 6.72 -2.16 24.81
C TRP A 75 7.09 -1.53 26.15
N ASN A 76 7.12 -0.19 26.22
CA ASN A 76 7.42 0.54 27.46
C ASN A 76 6.16 1.00 28.24
N GLY A 77 4.96 0.63 27.78
CA GLY A 77 3.68 1.11 28.30
C GLY A 77 3.00 2.16 27.41
N SER A 78 3.74 2.84 26.53
CA SER A 78 3.23 3.87 25.62
C SER A 78 3.61 3.61 24.16
N GLU A 79 4.81 3.11 23.90
CA GLU A 79 5.32 2.89 22.55
C GLU A 79 6.29 1.70 22.51
N PHE A 80 6.53 1.21 21.29
CA PHE A 80 7.54 0.22 20.99
C PHE A 80 8.90 0.89 20.85
N VAL A 81 9.81 0.64 21.80
CA VAL A 81 11.17 1.17 21.80
C VAL A 81 12.13 0.14 21.21
N PHE A 82 12.91 0.54 20.22
CA PHE A 82 13.96 -0.31 19.66
C PHE A 82 14.97 -0.69 20.75
N LYS A 83 15.22 -1.99 20.91
CA LYS A 83 16.21 -2.49 21.88
C LYS A 83 17.51 -2.88 21.19
N THR A 84 17.43 -3.79 20.23
CA THR A 84 18.60 -4.35 19.55
C THR A 84 18.21 -5.03 18.24
N GLU A 85 19.20 -5.20 17.37
CA GLU A 85 19.14 -6.22 16.31
C GLU A 85 19.57 -7.56 16.90
N HIS A 86 18.92 -8.63 16.47
CA HIS A 86 19.18 -9.99 16.96
C HIS A 86 19.23 -11.00 15.83
N TYR A 87 20.16 -11.96 15.94
CA TYR A 87 20.36 -12.98 14.93
C TYR A 87 19.42 -14.18 15.11
N ALA A 88 18.86 -14.65 14.01
CA ALA A 88 18.07 -15.87 13.91
C ALA A 88 18.83 -17.08 14.47
N GLY A 89 18.09 -18.03 15.04
CA GLY A 89 18.64 -19.26 15.62
C GLY A 89 19.43 -19.07 16.92
N THR A 90 19.68 -17.84 17.36
CA THR A 90 20.27 -17.55 18.68
C THR A 90 19.17 -17.16 19.67
N PRO A 91 19.24 -17.57 20.94
CA PRO A 91 18.30 -17.12 21.95
C PRO A 91 18.63 -15.68 22.38
N TYR A 92 17.62 -14.81 22.40
CA TYR A 92 17.68 -13.49 23.00
C TYR A 92 17.03 -13.53 24.38
N THR A 93 17.77 -13.23 25.43
CA THR A 93 17.24 -13.14 26.80
C THR A 93 16.84 -11.71 27.12
N PHE A 94 15.61 -11.53 27.60
CA PHE A 94 15.09 -10.25 28.06
C PHE A 94 15.67 -9.89 29.44
N ASP A 95 15.77 -8.59 29.74
CA ASP A 95 16.21 -8.13 31.06
C ASP A 95 15.16 -8.48 32.12
N ASP A 96 15.56 -8.84 33.35
CA ASP A 96 14.64 -9.11 34.47
C ASP A 96 13.69 -7.92 34.72
N PRO A 97 12.37 -8.13 34.89
CA PRO A 97 11.65 -9.41 35.04
C PRO A 97 11.05 -9.94 33.71
N GLY A 98 11.69 -9.77 32.58
CA GLY A 98 11.16 -10.14 31.27
C GLY A 98 10.18 -9.10 30.69
N VAL A 99 9.56 -9.44 29.55
CA VAL A 99 8.60 -8.57 28.85
C VAL A 99 7.26 -9.25 28.67
N THR A 100 6.17 -8.47 28.68
CA THR A 100 4.81 -8.96 28.39
C THR A 100 4.44 -8.75 26.93
N THR A 101 5.01 -7.74 26.29
CA THR A 101 4.76 -7.38 24.90
C THR A 101 6.06 -6.97 24.23
N PHE A 102 6.34 -7.54 23.07
CA PHE A 102 7.45 -7.17 22.22
C PHE A 102 7.07 -7.29 20.74
N ARG A 103 7.83 -6.62 19.90
CA ARG A 103 7.60 -6.55 18.45
C ARG A 103 8.87 -7.00 17.74
N VAL A 104 8.68 -7.82 16.72
CA VAL A 104 9.73 -8.29 15.84
C VAL A 104 9.51 -7.66 14.47
N LEU A 105 10.45 -6.85 14.02
CA LEU A 105 10.48 -6.29 12.67
C LEU A 105 11.61 -6.94 11.86
N GLY A 106 11.53 -6.79 10.53
CA GLY A 106 12.46 -7.42 9.59
C GLY A 106 11.86 -8.63 8.87
N LEU A 107 10.54 -8.77 8.95
CA LEU A 107 9.78 -9.68 8.11
C LEU A 107 9.27 -8.87 6.92
N GLU A 108 9.87 -9.05 5.75
CA GLU A 108 9.37 -8.46 4.51
C GLU A 108 8.62 -9.52 3.70
N ASP A 109 7.81 -9.12 2.71
CA ASP A 109 7.08 -10.06 1.82
C ASP A 109 7.99 -11.14 1.18
N SER A 110 9.30 -10.89 1.12
CA SER A 110 10.30 -11.83 0.60
C SER A 110 10.63 -13.01 1.54
N THR A 111 10.17 -12.98 2.79
CA THR A 111 10.49 -14.02 3.81
C THR A 111 9.53 -15.20 3.78
N GLY A 112 8.48 -15.15 2.95
CA GLY A 112 7.53 -16.25 2.77
C GLY A 112 6.61 -16.50 3.99
N VAL A 113 6.55 -15.55 4.93
CA VAL A 113 5.59 -15.56 6.04
C VAL A 113 4.25 -15.08 5.49
N ASP A 114 3.21 -15.87 5.72
CA ASP A 114 1.85 -15.50 5.37
C ASP A 114 1.29 -14.56 6.46
N ASP A 115 0.92 -13.34 6.09
CA ASP A 115 0.38 -12.34 7.01
C ASP A 115 -1.03 -12.69 7.50
N THR A 116 -1.72 -13.61 6.79
CA THR A 116 -3.02 -14.15 7.18
C THR A 116 -2.91 -15.40 8.04
N ASP A 117 -1.76 -16.09 8.01
CA ASP A 117 -1.46 -17.28 8.82
C ASP A 117 -0.05 -17.24 9.42
N LEU A 118 0.04 -16.55 10.56
CA LEU A 118 1.27 -16.41 11.34
C LEU A 118 1.73 -17.72 12.02
N SER A 119 0.95 -18.81 11.94
CA SER A 119 1.36 -20.11 12.51
C SER A 119 2.57 -20.72 11.80
N SER A 120 2.84 -20.26 10.57
CA SER A 120 4.04 -20.59 9.81
C SER A 120 5.33 -20.01 10.40
N PHE A 121 5.21 -19.02 11.29
CA PHE A 121 6.34 -18.43 12.00
C PHE A 121 6.69 -19.27 13.23
N ASP A 122 7.54 -20.28 13.03
CA ASP A 122 7.97 -21.23 14.07
C ASP A 122 8.93 -20.56 15.07
N VAL A 123 8.39 -19.88 16.08
CA VAL A 123 9.18 -19.22 17.14
C VAL A 123 9.19 -20.07 18.39
N ASN A 124 10.38 -20.18 18.98
CA ASN A 124 10.53 -20.85 20.26
C ASN A 124 10.69 -19.82 21.39
N PHE A 125 9.89 -19.95 22.44
CA PHE A 125 9.87 -19.05 23.58
C PHE A 125 10.28 -19.79 24.86
N THR A 126 11.05 -19.12 25.70
CA THR A 126 11.20 -19.50 27.11
C THR A 126 10.38 -18.54 27.96
N TYR A 127 9.52 -19.10 28.81
CA TYR A 127 8.67 -18.34 29.73
C TYR A 127 9.16 -18.53 31.17
N THR A 128 9.16 -17.45 31.95
CA THR A 128 9.20 -17.59 33.41
C THR A 128 7.76 -17.82 33.88
N ILE A 129 7.52 -18.97 34.49
CA ILE A 129 6.18 -19.49 34.81
C ILE A 129 5.60 -18.77 36.04
N GLY A 130 4.49 -18.05 35.83
CA GLY A 130 3.49 -17.79 36.85
C GLY A 130 2.28 -18.68 36.60
N ASP A 131 2.29 -19.91 37.14
CA ASP A 131 1.28 -20.97 36.91
C ASP A 131 1.27 -21.56 35.48
N ASP A 132 1.57 -22.86 35.41
CA ASP A 132 1.92 -23.63 34.19
C ASP A 132 0.71 -23.97 33.30
N THR A 133 -0.48 -23.47 33.61
CA THR A 133 -1.73 -23.97 33.03
C THR A 133 -2.42 -23.01 32.05
N ASN A 134 -2.00 -21.73 31.99
CA ASN A 134 -2.74 -20.70 31.28
C ASN A 134 -1.83 -19.68 30.54
N ASN A 135 -0.69 -20.12 30.02
CA ASN A 135 0.17 -19.25 29.22
C ASN A 135 -0.31 -19.22 27.78
N SER A 136 -1.22 -18.29 27.47
CA SER A 136 -1.60 -17.98 26.10
C SER A 136 -0.94 -16.68 25.65
N TYR A 137 -0.52 -16.64 24.39
CA TYR A 137 0.02 -15.46 23.75
C TYR A 137 -0.68 -15.26 22.41
N THR A 138 -0.76 -14.01 21.97
CA THR A 138 -1.32 -13.63 20.68
C THR A 138 -0.22 -13.10 19.79
N MET A 139 -0.27 -13.50 18.52
CA MET A 139 0.54 -12.93 17.44
C MET A 139 -0.35 -11.97 16.65
N SER A 140 0.13 -10.77 16.33
CA SER A 140 -0.59 -9.81 15.50
C SER A 140 0.31 -9.26 14.39
N PRO A 141 -0.14 -9.24 13.12
CA PRO A 141 0.70 -8.76 12.03
C PRO A 141 0.88 -7.24 12.12
N VAL A 142 2.09 -6.77 11.80
CA VAL A 142 2.46 -5.36 11.73
C VAL A 142 2.65 -4.98 10.28
N TYR A 143 1.94 -3.95 9.84
CA TYR A 143 2.00 -3.42 8.48
C TYR A 143 2.67 -2.04 8.46
N SER A 144 3.29 -1.72 7.33
CA SER A 144 3.72 -0.35 7.03
C SER A 144 2.51 0.56 6.93
N ASP A 145 2.64 1.79 7.45
CA ASP A 145 1.61 2.81 7.27
C ASP A 145 1.34 3.04 5.77
N ALA A 146 0.06 3.13 5.39
CA ALA A 146 -0.33 3.48 4.04
C ALA A 146 0.02 4.96 3.79
N TYR A 147 0.98 5.22 2.90
CA TYR A 147 1.23 6.58 2.44
C TYR A 147 0.17 6.96 1.40
N ASP A 148 -0.62 7.98 1.73
CA ASP A 148 -1.63 8.50 0.83
C ASP A 148 -0.93 9.23 -0.33
N VAL A 149 -0.84 8.60 -1.50
CA VAL A 149 -0.21 9.22 -2.68
C VAL A 149 -1.17 10.28 -3.23
N PRO A 150 -0.84 11.58 -3.15
CA PRO A 150 -1.74 12.63 -3.61
C PRO A 150 -1.97 12.47 -5.11
N ALA A 151 -3.22 12.66 -5.54
CA ALA A 151 -3.60 12.58 -6.95
C ALA A 151 -2.62 13.42 -7.80
N PRO A 152 -2.12 12.88 -8.93
CA PRO A 152 -1.09 13.55 -9.71
C PRO A 152 -1.57 14.94 -10.14
N GLY A 153 -0.68 15.95 -10.04
CA GLY A 153 -0.95 17.33 -10.44
C GLY A 153 -1.32 17.51 -11.92
N THR A 154 -1.33 16.45 -12.72
CA THR A 154 -1.83 16.41 -14.10
C THR A 154 -3.28 16.87 -14.21
N LEU A 155 -4.13 16.60 -13.22
CA LEU A 155 -5.51 17.12 -13.19
C LEU A 155 -5.54 18.64 -13.06
N ALA A 156 -4.69 19.22 -12.21
CA ALA A 156 -4.57 20.66 -12.05
C ALA A 156 -4.04 21.31 -13.34
N LEU A 157 -3.06 20.69 -14.01
CA LEU A 157 -2.52 21.18 -15.28
C LEU A 157 -3.54 21.05 -16.43
N LEU A 158 -4.32 19.96 -16.46
CA LEU A 158 -5.38 19.77 -17.45
C LEU A 158 -6.49 20.82 -17.28
N ALA A 159 -6.91 21.07 -16.04
CA ALA A 159 -7.90 22.11 -15.72
C ALA A 159 -7.38 23.51 -16.11
N ALA A 160 -6.12 23.82 -15.80
CA ALA A 160 -5.48 25.08 -16.20
C ALA A 160 -5.41 25.22 -17.73
N GLY A 161 -5.07 24.14 -18.44
CA GLY A 161 -5.03 24.12 -19.90
C GLY A 161 -6.40 24.42 -20.53
N LEU A 162 -7.47 23.79 -20.03
CA LEU A 162 -8.84 24.03 -20.50
C LEU A 162 -9.32 25.45 -20.22
N LEU A 163 -8.94 26.05 -19.09
CA LEU A 163 -9.25 27.44 -18.76
C LEU A 163 -8.55 28.44 -19.70
N LEU A 164 -7.29 28.20 -20.05
CA LEU A 164 -6.55 29.06 -20.98
C LEU A 164 -7.11 28.98 -22.40
N VAL A 165 -7.48 27.78 -22.86
CA VAL A 165 -8.07 27.58 -24.21
C VAL A 165 -9.47 28.18 -24.30
N SER A 166 -10.31 28.02 -23.28
CA SER A 166 -11.66 28.61 -23.25
C SER A 166 -11.62 30.14 -23.16
N GLY A 167 -10.70 30.71 -22.37
CA GLY A 167 -10.52 32.17 -22.28
C GLY A 167 -10.02 32.81 -23.58
N ALA A 168 -9.13 32.14 -24.32
CA ALA A 168 -8.65 32.61 -25.62
C ALA A 168 -9.73 32.56 -26.70
N SER A 169 -10.59 31.54 -26.67
CA SER A 169 -11.68 31.33 -27.64
C SER A 169 -12.82 32.35 -27.52
N TYR A 170 -12.99 32.97 -26.35
CA TYR A 170 -14.08 33.94 -26.11
C TYR A 170 -13.81 35.32 -26.72
N ARG A 171 -12.54 35.65 -27.05
CA ARG A 171 -12.15 36.98 -27.52
C ARG A 171 -12.32 37.21 -29.02
N THR A 172 -12.73 36.22 -29.81
CA THR A 172 -12.89 36.34 -31.27
C THR A 172 -14.31 36.71 -31.73
N LYS A 173 -15.22 37.06 -30.83
CA LYS A 173 -16.58 37.57 -31.17
C LYS A 173 -16.77 39.03 -30.78
N THR A 174 -15.94 39.92 -31.33
CA THR A 174 -16.30 41.34 -31.46
C THR A 174 -15.60 41.91 -32.68
N ALA A 175 -16.20 41.70 -33.84
CA ALA A 175 -15.99 42.45 -35.08
C ALA A 175 -17.28 42.35 -35.90
#